data_AF-A0AAE7J6B3-F1
#
_entry.id   AF-A0AAE7J6B3-F1
#
_cell.length_a   1.000
_cell.length_b   1.000
_cell.length_c   1.000
_cell.angle_alpha   90.00
_cell.angle_beta   90.00
_cell.angle_gamma   90.00
#
_symmetry.space_group_name_H-M   'P 1'
#
loop_
_entity.id
_entity.type
_entity.pdbx_description
1 polymer ?
#
loop_
_entity_poly.entity_id
_entity_poly.type
_entity_poly.pdbx_seq_one_letter_code
_entity_poly.pdbx_strand_id
1 'polypeptide(L)'
;MTSTPIRHLKDLALLRTAPSLEPAQRLALGQELRETMAAFDWFTVGVMAADAEQALTSLRQLEAACGWEAMQVQDEALAPGDGVFLKANQANGTVRLRQESGLGEGVLITGHRHNGDGSGSTWGPLPLDCFAS
;
A
#
# COMPACT_ATOMS: atom_id res chain seq x y z
N MET A 1 -6.65 -21.80 16.10
CA MET A 1 -5.38 -21.05 15.97
C MET A 1 -5.67 -19.61 16.38
N THR A 2 -5.15 -19.16 17.51
CA THR A 2 -5.34 -17.77 17.95
C THR A 2 -4.51 -16.87 17.05
N SER A 3 -5.17 -16.12 16.17
CA SER A 3 -4.53 -15.07 15.38
C SER A 3 -3.83 -14.12 16.35
N THR A 4 -2.53 -13.87 16.15
CA THR A 4 -1.80 -12.87 16.94
C THR A 4 -2.51 -11.54 16.78
N PRO A 5 -2.90 -10.86 17.88
CA PRO A 5 -3.60 -9.60 17.77
C PRO A 5 -2.71 -8.56 17.10
N ILE A 6 -3.19 -7.98 16.00
CA ILE A 6 -2.51 -6.88 15.31
C ILE A 6 -2.60 -5.62 16.17
N ARG A 7 -1.45 -5.10 16.61
CA ARG A 7 -1.35 -3.91 17.47
C ARG A 7 -0.41 -2.86 16.89
N HIS A 8 0.58 -3.26 16.12
CA HIS A 8 1.60 -2.41 15.53
C HIS A 8 1.80 -2.71 14.04
N LEU A 9 2.36 -1.76 13.29
CA LEU A 9 2.66 -1.96 11.86
C LEU A 9 3.57 -3.17 11.60
N LYS A 10 4.52 -3.42 12.51
CA LYS A 10 5.42 -4.59 12.41
C LYS A 10 4.69 -5.93 12.45
N ASP A 11 3.48 -5.97 13.04
CA ASP A 11 2.68 -7.20 13.11
C ASP A 11 2.09 -7.55 11.73
N LEU A 12 2.02 -6.58 10.83
CA LEU A 12 1.59 -6.78 9.43
C LEU A 12 2.70 -7.36 8.56
N ALA A 13 3.98 -7.10 8.87
CA ALA A 13 5.11 -7.41 8.00
C ALA A 13 5.31 -8.91 7.69
N LEU A 14 4.68 -9.80 8.48
CA LEU A 14 4.73 -11.25 8.30
C LEU A 14 3.52 -11.80 7.52
N LEU A 15 2.55 -10.95 7.18
CA LEU A 15 1.31 -11.37 6.53
C LEU A 15 1.46 -11.31 5.01
N ARG A 16 0.92 -12.33 4.35
CA ARG A 16 0.78 -12.34 2.89
C ARG A 16 -0.44 -11.53 2.43
N THR A 17 -1.52 -11.58 3.20
CA THR A 17 -2.77 -10.88 2.91
C THR A 17 -3.12 -9.97 4.09
N ALA A 18 -3.60 -8.77 3.79
CA ALA A 18 -4.06 -7.83 4.78
C ALA A 18 -5.15 -8.46 5.67
N PRO A 19 -5.07 -8.30 6.99
CA PRO A 19 -6.08 -8.80 7.90
C PRO A 19 -7.29 -7.86 7.89
N SER A 20 -8.45 -8.37 8.30
CA SER A 20 -9.55 -7.49 8.72
C SER A 20 -9.13 -6.76 10.00
N LEU A 21 -9.33 -5.44 10.03
CA LEU A 21 -8.98 -4.59 11.16
C LEU A 21 -10.25 -3.98 11.75
N GLU A 22 -10.38 -4.06 13.07
CA GLU A 22 -11.42 -3.31 13.79
C GLU A 22 -11.19 -1.80 13.65
N PRO A 23 -12.22 -0.95 13.75
CA PRO A 23 -12.09 0.50 13.60
C PRO A 23 -11.01 1.12 14.51
N ALA A 24 -10.92 0.65 15.76
CA ALA A 24 -9.90 1.10 16.71
C ALA A 24 -8.48 0.71 16.28
N GLN A 25 -8.30 -0.50 15.73
CA GLN A 25 -6.99 -0.94 15.20
C GLN A 25 -6.60 -0.12 13.99
N ARG A 26 -7.53 0.12 13.07
CA ARG A 26 -7.29 0.95 11.87
C ARG A 26 -6.86 2.36 12.26
N LEU A 27 -7.52 2.97 13.25
CA LEU A 27 -7.16 4.30 13.74
C LEU A 27 -5.75 4.32 14.34
N ALA A 28 -5.43 3.34 15.21
CA ALA A 28 -4.12 3.26 15.86
C ALA A 28 -2.98 3.02 14.85
N LEU A 29 -3.16 2.06 13.94
CA LEU A 29 -2.18 1.78 12.88
C LEU A 29 -2.03 2.95 11.91
N GLY A 30 -3.12 3.66 11.60
CA GLY A 30 -3.08 4.86 10.77
C GLY A 30 -2.37 6.05 11.43
N GLN A 31 -2.35 6.12 12.77
CA GLN A 31 -1.52 7.08 13.51
C GLN A 31 -0.04 6.68 13.46
N GLU A 32 0.29 5.43 13.80
CA GLU A 32 1.66 4.90 13.74
C GLU A 32 2.26 5.04 12.33
N LEU A 33 1.46 4.79 11.29
CA LEU A 33 1.89 4.89 9.90
C LEU A 33 2.27 6.33 9.54
N ARG A 34 1.44 7.32 9.90
CA ARG A 34 1.76 8.73 9.64
C ARG A 34 3.01 9.20 10.36
N GLU A 35 3.17 8.80 11.62
CA GLU A 35 4.35 9.15 12.43
C GLU A 35 5.63 8.56 11.83
N THR A 36 5.59 7.30 11.43
CA THR A 36 6.75 6.61 10.82
C THR A 36 7.07 7.12 9.42
N MET A 37 6.05 7.39 8.59
CA MET A 37 6.21 7.97 7.25
C MET A 37 6.85 9.36 7.29
N ALA A 38 6.61 10.17 8.33
CA ALA A 38 7.18 11.52 8.44
C ALA A 38 8.73 11.56 8.44
N ALA A 39 9.41 10.42 8.64
CA ALA A 39 10.87 10.30 8.61
C ALA A 39 11.46 9.97 7.22
N PHE A 40 10.63 9.99 6.17
CA PHE A 40 11.00 9.65 4.80
C PHE A 40 10.60 10.76 3.82
N ASP A 41 11.33 10.86 2.72
CA ASP A 41 11.20 11.95 1.75
C ASP A 41 10.20 11.62 0.63
N TRP A 42 10.10 10.35 0.25
CA TRP A 42 9.19 9.86 -0.79
C TRP A 42 8.89 8.38 -0.62
N PHE A 43 7.86 7.88 -1.33
CA PHE A 43 7.36 6.51 -1.15
C PHE A 43 7.22 5.73 -2.47
N THR A 44 7.35 4.41 -2.37
CA THR A 44 6.77 3.49 -3.36
C THR A 44 5.60 2.75 -2.74
N VAL A 45 4.57 2.51 -3.54
CA VAL A 45 3.37 1.78 -3.10
C VAL A 45 3.21 0.54 -3.95
N GLY A 46 3.04 -0.62 -3.32
CA GLY A 46 2.61 -1.86 -3.95
C GLY A 46 1.17 -2.15 -3.57
N VAL A 47 0.28 -2.39 -4.53
CA VAL A 47 -1.10 -2.81 -4.25
C VAL A 47 -1.36 -4.16 -4.90
N MET A 48 -1.73 -5.13 -4.08
CA MET A 48 -2.15 -6.46 -4.52
C MET A 48 -3.67 -6.52 -4.39
N ALA A 49 -4.39 -6.71 -5.49
CA ALA A 49 -5.84 -6.64 -5.51
C ALA A 49 -6.46 -7.63 -6.50
N ALA A 50 -7.78 -7.83 -6.40
CA ALA A 50 -8.51 -8.72 -7.29
C ALA A 50 -8.52 -8.23 -8.74
N ASP A 51 -8.47 -6.91 -8.96
CA ASP A 51 -8.46 -6.30 -10.28
C ASP A 51 -7.81 -4.90 -10.26
N ALA A 52 -7.64 -4.33 -11.46
CA ALA A 52 -7.02 -3.02 -11.67
C ALA A 52 -7.83 -1.87 -11.07
N GLU A 53 -9.16 -1.95 -11.07
CA GLU A 53 -10.03 -0.91 -10.54
C GLU A 53 -9.88 -0.80 -9.03
N GLN A 54 -9.88 -1.94 -8.33
CA GLN A 54 -9.68 -2.01 -6.89
C GLN A 54 -8.28 -1.53 -6.49
N ALA A 55 -7.24 -1.93 -7.24
CA ALA A 55 -5.88 -1.47 -6.99
C ALA A 55 -5.73 0.06 -7.15
N LEU A 56 -6.29 0.61 -8.23
CA LEU A 56 -6.26 2.05 -8.50
C LEU A 56 -7.07 2.83 -7.48
N THR A 57 -8.26 2.34 -7.10
CA THR A 57 -9.11 2.97 -6.08
C THR A 57 -8.37 3.07 -4.75
N SER A 58 -7.72 1.98 -4.32
CA SER A 58 -6.91 1.95 -3.10
C SER A 58 -5.76 2.96 -3.15
N LEU A 59 -5.06 3.05 -4.29
CA LEU A 59 -4.00 4.05 -4.48
C LEU A 59 -4.55 5.48 -4.39
N ARG A 60 -5.67 5.80 -5.05
CA ARG A 60 -6.25 7.16 -5.02
C ARG A 60 -6.69 7.56 -3.62
N GLN A 61 -7.21 6.62 -2.85
CA GLN A 61 -7.55 6.84 -1.45
C GLN A 61 -6.30 7.16 -0.60
N LEU A 62 -5.21 6.40 -0.79
CA LEU A 62 -3.94 6.68 -0.11
C LEU A 62 -3.37 8.05 -0.50
N GLU A 63 -3.33 8.37 -1.79
CA GLU A 63 -2.85 9.68 -2.28
C GLU A 63 -3.65 10.83 -1.66
N ALA A 64 -4.98 10.72 -1.63
CA ALA A 64 -5.84 11.72 -1.02
C ALA A 64 -5.59 11.84 0.50
N ALA A 65 -5.48 10.71 1.20
CA ALA A 65 -5.23 10.67 2.65
C ALA A 65 -3.87 11.27 3.04
N CYS A 66 -2.86 11.16 2.18
CA CYS A 66 -1.53 11.72 2.39
C CYS A 66 -1.32 13.09 1.74
N GLY A 67 -2.30 13.62 1.00
CA GLY A 67 -2.18 14.89 0.27
C GLY A 67 -1.16 14.84 -0.87
N TRP A 68 -0.97 13.67 -1.49
CA TRP A 68 -0.07 13.49 -2.62
C TRP A 68 -0.71 13.91 -3.94
N GLU A 69 0.12 14.36 -4.87
CA GLU A 69 -0.32 14.50 -6.27
C GLU A 69 -0.63 13.12 -6.86
N ALA A 70 -1.71 13.04 -7.64
CA ALA A 70 -2.11 11.80 -8.28
C ALA A 70 -1.04 11.32 -9.29
N MET A 71 -0.46 10.15 -9.02
CA MET A 71 0.54 9.56 -9.89
C MET A 71 -0.08 9.05 -11.20
N GLN A 72 0.67 9.16 -12.28
CA GLN A 72 0.21 8.92 -13.65
C GLN A 72 0.37 7.45 -14.04
N VAL A 73 -0.72 6.84 -14.50
CA VAL A 73 -0.72 5.47 -15.03
C VAL A 73 -0.01 5.46 -16.38
N GLN A 74 1.02 4.62 -16.49
CA GLN A 74 1.84 4.52 -17.70
C GLN A 74 1.45 3.36 -18.62
N ASP A 75 0.70 2.38 -18.11
CA ASP A 75 0.35 1.19 -18.88
C ASP A 75 -0.91 1.39 -19.70
N GLU A 76 -0.95 0.68 -20.82
CA GLU A 76 -2.16 0.48 -21.62
C GLU A 76 -3.16 -0.42 -20.87
N ALA A 77 -4.43 -0.38 -21.29
CA ALA A 77 -5.50 -1.12 -20.65
C ALA A 77 -5.12 -2.58 -20.39
N LEU A 78 -5.17 -3.00 -19.12
CA LEU A 78 -4.99 -4.40 -18.76
C LEU A 78 -6.15 -5.22 -19.34
N ALA A 79 -5.83 -6.41 -19.82
CA ALA A 79 -6.87 -7.37 -20.17
C ALA A 79 -7.73 -7.68 -18.93
N PRO A 80 -9.06 -7.82 -19.08
CA PRO A 80 -9.89 -8.38 -18.01
C PRO A 80 -9.31 -9.73 -17.57
N GLY A 81 -9.18 -9.96 -16.27
CA GLY A 81 -8.55 -11.17 -15.76
C GLY A 81 -8.38 -11.17 -14.24
N ASP A 82 -7.69 -12.20 -13.75
CA ASP A 82 -7.39 -12.41 -12.34
C ASP A 82 -6.47 -11.33 -11.75
N GLY A 83 -6.22 -11.43 -10.44
CA GLY A 83 -5.51 -10.46 -9.60
C GLY A 83 -4.34 -9.70 -10.21
N VAL A 84 -4.14 -8.48 -9.73
CA VAL A 84 -3.12 -7.55 -10.22
C VAL A 84 -2.12 -7.19 -9.15
N PHE A 85 -0.93 -6.79 -9.61
CA PHE A 85 0.02 -6.03 -8.82
C PHE A 85 0.21 -4.64 -9.43
N LEU A 86 -0.15 -3.62 -8.67
CA LEU A 86 0.13 -2.22 -8.98
C LEU A 86 1.38 -1.77 -8.23
N LYS A 87 2.29 -1.09 -8.92
CA LYS A 87 3.46 -0.42 -8.35
C LYS A 87 3.41 1.07 -8.68
N ALA A 88 3.20 1.90 -7.67
CA ALA A 88 3.33 3.35 -7.75
C ALA A 88 4.70 3.80 -7.22
N ASN A 89 5.30 4.79 -7.88
CA ASN A 89 6.57 5.38 -7.49
C ASN A 89 6.43 6.89 -7.42
N GLN A 90 6.43 7.44 -6.21
CA GLN A 90 6.25 8.86 -5.98
C GLN A 90 7.44 9.68 -6.50
N ALA A 91 8.66 9.14 -6.50
CA ALA A 91 9.85 9.88 -6.93
C ALA A 91 9.78 10.31 -8.41
N ASN A 92 9.09 9.54 -9.24
CA ASN A 92 8.92 9.86 -10.66
C ASN A 92 7.45 10.08 -11.06
N GLY A 93 6.52 10.02 -10.11
CA GLY A 93 5.09 10.22 -10.32
C GLY A 93 4.42 9.17 -11.21
N THR A 94 4.96 7.95 -11.31
CA THR A 94 4.45 6.91 -12.22
C THR A 94 3.78 5.75 -11.50
N VAL A 95 2.76 5.19 -12.14
CA VAL A 95 2.08 3.95 -11.75
C VAL A 95 2.23 2.95 -12.87
N ARG A 96 2.62 1.73 -12.49
CA ARG A 96 2.60 0.56 -13.37
C ARG A 96 1.74 -0.56 -12.80
N LEU A 97 1.01 -1.28 -13.63
CA LEU A 97 0.20 -2.43 -13.28
C LEU A 97 0.65 -3.64 -14.10
N ARG A 98 0.58 -4.82 -13.49
CA ARG A 98 0.75 -6.09 -14.17
C ARG A 98 -0.26 -7.10 -13.65
N GLN A 99 -0.70 -8.01 -14.51
CA GLN A 99 -1.48 -9.17 -14.09
C GLN A 99 -0.58 -10.11 -13.29
N GLU A 100 -0.97 -10.41 -12.05
CA GLU A 100 -0.25 -11.28 -11.14
C GLU A 100 -1.16 -11.78 -10.02
N SER A 101 -1.49 -13.07 -10.09
CA SER A 101 -2.34 -13.73 -9.09
C SER A 101 -1.53 -14.44 -8.00
N GLY A 102 -2.15 -14.71 -6.86
CA GLY A 102 -1.55 -15.50 -5.78
C GLY A 102 -0.67 -14.72 -4.78
N LEU A 103 -0.51 -13.40 -4.95
CA LEU A 103 0.28 -12.54 -4.07
C LEU A 103 -0.34 -12.30 -2.69
N GLY A 104 -1.65 -12.54 -2.55
CA GLY A 104 -2.44 -12.02 -1.44
C GLY A 104 -3.12 -10.71 -1.82
N GLU A 105 -3.68 -10.01 -0.85
CA GLU A 105 -4.36 -8.73 -1.07
C GLU A 105 -3.91 -7.70 -0.04
N GLY A 106 -3.80 -6.43 -0.44
CA GLY A 106 -3.49 -5.33 0.44
C GLY A 106 -2.47 -4.34 -0.13
N VAL A 107 -2.14 -3.34 0.67
CA VAL A 107 -1.26 -2.23 0.33
C VAL A 107 0.06 -2.33 1.10
N LEU A 108 1.16 -2.30 0.36
CA LEU A 108 2.52 -2.15 0.86
C LEU A 108 2.99 -0.73 0.59
N ILE A 109 3.57 -0.07 1.59
CA ILE A 109 4.16 1.26 1.46
C ILE A 109 5.62 1.16 1.87
N THR A 110 6.53 1.60 1.02
CA THR A 110 7.96 1.65 1.34
C THR A 110 8.42 3.11 1.33
N GLY A 111 8.95 3.59 2.45
CA GLY A 111 9.55 4.91 2.55
C GLY A 111 10.99 4.92 2.05
N HIS A 112 11.42 6.02 1.46
CA HIS A 112 12.77 6.22 0.93
C HIS A 112 13.32 7.59 1.34
N ARG A 113 14.64 7.71 1.41
CA ARG A 113 15.34 8.96 1.73
C ARG A 113 16.26 9.36 0.57
N HIS A 114 16.45 10.66 0.33
CA HIS A 114 17.27 11.16 -0.78
C HIS A 114 18.74 10.70 -0.71
N ASN A 115 19.29 10.55 0.50
CA ASN A 115 20.71 10.26 0.73
C ASN A 115 20.97 8.87 1.33
N GLY A 116 20.00 7.95 1.27
CA GLY A 116 20.12 6.62 1.89
C GLY A 116 20.59 5.55 0.91
N ASP A 117 21.76 4.96 1.18
CA ASP A 117 22.14 3.65 0.63
C ASP A 117 21.24 2.56 1.26
N GLY A 118 20.17 2.17 0.57
CA GLY A 118 19.33 1.02 0.94
C GLY A 118 17.83 1.25 0.77
N SER A 119 17.08 0.15 0.63
CA SER A 119 15.62 0.16 0.67
C SER A 119 15.16 0.60 2.07
N GLY A 120 14.34 1.65 2.15
CA GLY A 120 13.81 2.09 3.44
C GLY A 120 12.72 1.15 3.99
N SER A 121 12.09 1.57 5.08
CA SER A 121 11.11 0.74 5.80
C SER A 121 9.89 0.44 4.93
N THR A 122 9.44 -0.82 4.94
CA THR A 122 8.21 -1.25 4.27
C THR A 122 7.14 -1.60 5.32
N TRP A 123 5.92 -1.10 5.13
CA TRP A 123 4.77 -1.33 5.99
C TRP A 123 3.65 -2.01 5.22
N GLY A 124 2.95 -2.94 5.88
CA GLY A 124 1.81 -3.67 5.32
C GLY A 124 2.03 -5.19 5.26
N PRO A 125 1.10 -5.93 4.62
CA PRO A 125 -0.03 -5.42 3.83
C PRO A 125 -1.13 -4.80 4.70
N LEU A 126 -1.51 -3.56 4.38
CA LEU A 126 -2.67 -2.85 4.92
C LEU A 126 -3.93 -3.21 4.12
N PRO A 127 -5.14 -3.15 4.69
CA PRO A 127 -6.37 -3.38 3.94
C PRO A 127 -6.50 -2.43 2.74
N LEU A 128 -7.09 -2.91 1.63
CA LEU A 128 -7.26 -2.13 0.41
C LEU A 128 -8.10 -0.86 0.61
N ASP A 129 -9.03 -0.90 1.56
CA ASP A 129 -9.91 0.19 1.93
C ASP A 129 -9.36 1.00 3.11
N CYS A 130 -8.11 0.78 3.57
CA CYS A 130 -7.55 1.38 4.78
C CYS A 130 -7.60 2.92 4.79
N PHE A 131 -7.64 3.53 3.60
CA PHE A 131 -7.63 4.98 3.38
C PHE A 131 -8.94 5.52 2.80
N ALA A 132 -9.99 4.69 2.72
CA ALA A 132 -11.32 5.15 2.33
C ALA A 132 -11.81 6.22 3.30
N SER A 133 -12.41 7.29 2.74
CA SER A 133 -13.03 8.40 3.50
C SER A 133 -14.51 8.17 3.71
#